data_AF-A0A8T5MEV6-F1
#
_entry.id   AF-A0A8T5MEV6-F1
#
_cell.length_a   1.000
_cell.length_b   1.000
_cell.length_c   1.000
_cell.angle_alpha   90.00
_cell.angle_beta   90.00
_cell.angle_gamma   90.00
#
_symmetry.space_group_name_H-M   'P 1'
#
loop_
_entity.id
_entity.type
_entity.pdbx_description
1 polymer ?
#
loop_
_entity_poly.entity_id
_entity_poly.type
_entity_poly.pdbx_seq_one_letter_code
_entity_poly.pdbx_strand_id
1 'polypeptide(L)'
;MNKRGQGLSTNAIILIILGVIVLVVLILGFTIGWAKLFPFIQSNNVQNIVTSCETACTTGAQFDWCSAQRNLNDGTSKETDDCQGFATDLKYSGRNYGINTCPSITCASAPTTP
;
A
#
# COMPACT_ATOMS: atom_id res chain seq x y z
N MET A 1 -11.08 50.50 33.76
CA MET A 1 -10.34 49.32 33.26
C MET A 1 -11.29 48.45 32.45
N ASN A 2 -11.25 48.57 31.12
CA ASN A 2 -12.16 47.84 30.23
C ASN A 2 -11.41 46.67 29.56
N LYS A 3 -11.25 45.55 30.28
CA LYS A 3 -10.63 44.30 29.76
C LYS A 3 -11.68 43.26 29.30
N ARG A 4 -12.79 43.70 28.70
CA ARG A 4 -13.87 42.79 28.24
C ARG A 4 -13.78 42.35 26.77
N GLY A 5 -12.82 42.88 25.99
CA GLY A 5 -12.63 42.51 24.57
C GLY A 5 -11.41 41.61 24.26
N GLN A 6 -10.52 41.37 25.23
CA GLN A 6 -9.23 40.70 24.98
C GLN A 6 -9.26 39.17 25.08
N GLY A 7 -10.31 38.55 25.65
CA GLY A 7 -10.38 37.09 25.79
C GLY A 7 -10.83 36.34 24.53
N LEU A 8 -11.68 36.97 23.72
CA LEU A 8 -12.23 36.36 22.50
C LEU A 8 -11.21 36.38 21.33
N SER A 9 -10.33 37.40 21.32
CA SER A 9 -9.28 37.58 20.30
C SER A 9 -8.15 36.55 20.42
N THR A 10 -7.72 36.20 21.64
CA THR A 10 -6.59 35.28 21.84
C THR A 10 -6.90 33.88 21.32
N ASN A 11 -8.08 33.33 21.61
CA ASN A 11 -8.47 32.01 21.10
C ASN A 11 -8.59 32.00 19.57
N ALA A 12 -9.15 33.05 18.97
CA ALA A 12 -9.24 33.18 17.52
C ALA A 12 -7.85 33.23 16.86
N ILE A 13 -6.91 33.99 17.44
CA ILE A 13 -5.53 34.06 16.97
C ILE A 13 -4.84 32.69 17.04
N ILE A 14 -5.02 31.94 18.13
CA ILE A 14 -4.45 30.60 18.28
C ILE A 14 -4.97 29.65 17.19
N LEU A 15 -6.28 29.68 16.90
CA LEU A 15 -6.88 28.85 15.85
C LEU A 15 -6.37 29.21 14.46
N ILE A 16 -6.16 30.50 14.17
CA ILE A 16 -5.58 30.95 12.89
C ILE A 16 -4.14 30.43 12.76
N ILE A 17 -3.33 30.55 13.81
CA ILE A 17 -1.94 30.05 13.80
C ILE A 17 -1.91 28.53 13.61
N LEU A 18 -2.74 27.77 14.33
CA LEU A 18 -2.85 26.32 14.15
C LEU A 18 -3.33 25.96 12.74
N GLY A 19 -4.30 26.69 12.20
CA GLY A 19 -4.80 26.50 10.84
C GLY A 19 -3.71 26.72 9.79
N VAL A 20 -2.89 27.77 9.94
CA VAL A 20 -1.75 28.04 9.06
C VAL A 20 -0.69 26.94 9.17
N ILE A 21 -0.39 26.46 10.38
CA ILE A 21 0.58 25.37 10.58
C ILE A 21 0.09 24.08 9.90
N VAL A 22 -1.18 23.70 10.09
CA VAL A 22 -1.76 22.52 9.44
C VAL A 22 -1.73 22.66 7.93
N LEU A 23 -2.06 23.85 7.40
CA LEU A 23 -2.05 24.12 5.97
C LEU A 23 -0.64 23.99 5.37
N VAL A 24 0.39 24.49 6.04
CA VAL A 24 1.79 24.33 5.63
C VAL A 24 2.19 22.85 5.63
N VAL A 25 1.84 22.09 6.67
CA VAL A 25 2.13 20.65 6.75
C VAL A 25 1.44 19.88 5.63
N LEU A 26 0.18 20.21 5.31
CA LEU A 26 -0.56 19.58 4.21
C LEU A 26 0.08 19.89 2.85
N ILE A 27 0.48 21.13 2.59
CA ILE A 27 1.16 21.49 1.34
C ILE A 27 2.47 20.71 1.20
N LEU A 28 3.28 20.65 2.26
CA LEU A 28 4.53 19.88 2.24
C LEU A 28 4.27 18.37 2.09
N GLY A 29 3.24 17.84 2.75
CA GLY A 29 2.83 16.45 2.65
C GLY A 29 2.36 16.02 1.27
N PHE A 30 1.59 16.86 0.58
CA PHE A 30 1.14 16.58 -0.78
C PHE A 30 2.23 16.81 -1.84
N THR A 31 3.15 17.76 -1.63
CA THR A 31 4.23 18.05 -2.59
C THR A 31 5.39 17.04 -2.54
N ILE A 32 5.82 16.65 -1.35
CA ILE A 32 6.94 15.70 -1.16
C ILE A 32 6.44 14.25 -1.10
N GLY A 33 5.17 14.07 -0.74
CA GLY A 33 4.54 12.78 -0.53
C GLY A 33 4.69 12.27 0.90
N TRP A 34 3.62 11.73 1.47
CA TRP A 34 3.54 11.22 2.83
C TRP A 34 4.59 10.14 3.16
N ALA A 35 5.02 9.38 2.15
CA ALA A 35 6.02 8.32 2.29
C ALA A 35 7.42 8.84 2.71
N LYS A 36 7.76 10.10 2.40
CA LYS A 36 9.05 10.71 2.78
C LYS A 36 9.00 11.39 4.14
N LEU A 37 7.82 11.87 4.56
CA LEU A 37 7.62 12.52 5.86
C LEU A 37 7.45 11.51 6.99
N PHE A 38 6.91 10.33 6.69
CA PHE A 38 6.71 9.26 7.66
C PHE A 38 7.38 7.96 7.17
N PRO A 39 8.73 7.90 7.13
CA PRO A 39 9.45 6.72 6.63
C PRO A 39 9.22 5.47 7.49
N PHE A 40 8.64 5.64 8.68
CA PHE A 40 8.29 4.58 9.64
C PHE A 40 6.87 4.04 9.46
N ILE A 41 6.06 4.59 8.55
CA ILE A 41 4.80 3.92 8.17
C ILE A 41 5.19 2.72 7.29
N GLN A 42 5.32 1.56 7.92
CA GLN A 42 5.44 0.29 7.20
C GLN A 42 4.17 0.09 6.39
N SER A 43 4.25 0.22 5.07
CA SER A 43 3.13 -0.13 4.21
C SER A 43 3.01 -1.65 4.18
N ASN A 44 1.82 -2.16 4.48
CA ASN A 44 1.47 -3.56 4.25
C ASN A 44 0.37 -3.58 3.19
N ASN A 45 0.58 -4.35 2.12
CA ASN A 45 -0.39 -4.50 1.04
C ASN A 45 -0.72 -5.97 0.73
N VAL A 46 -0.37 -6.91 1.62
CA VAL A 46 -0.58 -8.35 1.41
C VAL A 46 -2.02 -8.63 1.03
N GLN A 47 -2.99 -8.08 1.77
CA GLN A 47 -4.41 -8.30 1.49
C GLN A 47 -4.84 -7.76 0.12
N ASN A 48 -4.26 -6.64 -0.33
CA ASN A 48 -4.57 -6.10 -1.66
C ASN A 48 -4.06 -7.03 -2.76
N ILE A 49 -2.87 -7.62 -2.56
CA ILE A 49 -2.30 -8.60 -3.50
C ILE A 49 -3.14 -9.88 -3.50
N VAL A 50 -3.51 -10.40 -2.33
CA VAL A 50 -4.41 -11.57 -2.20
C VAL A 50 -5.71 -11.35 -2.97
N THR A 51 -6.40 -10.24 -2.70
CA THR A 51 -7.66 -9.90 -3.39
C THR A 51 -7.46 -9.76 -4.90
N SER A 52 -6.36 -9.16 -5.35
CA SER A 52 -6.05 -9.04 -6.78
C SER A 52 -5.82 -10.40 -7.43
N CYS A 53 -5.10 -11.30 -6.77
CA CYS A 53 -4.87 -12.67 -7.22
C CYS A 53 -6.18 -13.45 -7.27
N GLU A 54 -6.97 -13.42 -6.20
CA GLU A 54 -8.28 -14.08 -6.14
C GLU A 54 -9.23 -13.56 -7.24
N THR A 55 -9.24 -12.25 -7.47
CA THR A 55 -10.00 -11.64 -8.57
C THR A 55 -9.52 -12.15 -9.91
N ALA A 56 -8.21 -12.15 -10.18
CA ALA A 56 -7.67 -12.66 -11.44
C ALA A 56 -8.02 -14.14 -11.66
N CYS A 57 -7.97 -14.95 -10.60
CA CYS A 57 -8.33 -16.36 -10.65
C CYS A 57 -9.81 -16.59 -10.96
N THR A 58 -10.70 -15.87 -10.28
CA THR A 58 -12.15 -16.01 -10.42
C THR A 58 -12.68 -15.45 -11.74
N THR A 59 -12.04 -14.42 -12.31
CA THR A 59 -12.39 -13.86 -13.62
C THR A 59 -11.73 -14.58 -14.79
N GLY A 60 -10.82 -15.53 -14.53
CA GLY A 60 -10.07 -16.22 -15.58
C GLY A 60 -9.05 -15.32 -16.29
N ALA A 61 -8.62 -14.23 -15.66
CA ALA A 61 -7.65 -13.30 -16.22
C ALA A 61 -6.23 -13.90 -16.20
N GLN A 62 -5.95 -14.77 -17.17
CA GLN A 62 -4.71 -15.55 -17.25
C GLN A 62 -3.45 -14.68 -17.23
N PHE A 63 -3.40 -13.58 -17.98
CA PHE A 63 -2.25 -12.68 -17.97
C PHE A 63 -2.02 -12.06 -16.59
N ASP A 64 -3.10 -11.61 -15.95
CA ASP A 64 -3.02 -11.01 -14.62
C ASP A 64 -2.59 -12.02 -13.55
N TRP A 65 -2.90 -13.29 -13.73
CA TRP A 65 -2.47 -14.35 -12.82
C TRP A 65 -1.01 -14.79 -13.08
N CYS A 66 -0.64 -15.03 -14.34
CA CYS A 66 0.59 -15.71 -14.74
C CYS A 66 1.76 -14.80 -15.14
N SER A 67 1.55 -13.49 -15.26
CA SER A 67 2.58 -12.60 -15.84
C SER A 67 2.57 -11.19 -15.28
N ALA A 68 1.43 -10.69 -14.79
CA ALA A 68 1.37 -9.39 -14.16
C ALA A 68 2.14 -9.39 -12.83
N GLN A 69 3.29 -8.73 -12.85
CA GLN A 69 4.17 -8.56 -11.70
C GLN A 69 3.50 -7.67 -10.63
N ARG A 70 3.54 -8.12 -9.38
CA ARG A 70 2.99 -7.45 -8.22
C ARG A 70 4.08 -7.27 -7.17
N ASN A 71 4.12 -6.07 -6.60
CA ASN A 71 5.01 -5.76 -5.48
C ASN A 71 4.26 -6.04 -4.18
N LEU A 72 4.58 -7.16 -3.53
CA LEU A 72 4.07 -7.51 -2.21
C LEU A 72 4.99 -6.92 -1.15
N ASN A 73 4.40 -6.23 -0.18
CA ASN A 73 5.05 -5.70 1.01
C ASN A 73 4.26 -6.17 2.22
N ASP A 74 4.88 -6.99 3.06
CA ASP A 74 4.27 -7.48 4.31
C ASP A 74 4.61 -6.60 5.52
N GLY A 75 5.25 -5.45 5.28
CA GLY A 75 5.76 -4.54 6.30
C GLY A 75 7.19 -4.87 6.72
N THR A 76 7.67 -6.09 6.48
CA THR A 76 9.04 -6.54 6.84
C THR A 76 9.93 -6.73 5.62
N SER A 77 9.39 -7.25 4.52
CA SER A 77 10.09 -7.48 3.26
C SER A 77 9.25 -7.06 2.07
N LYS A 78 9.94 -6.79 0.96
CA LYS A 78 9.34 -6.43 -0.31
C LYS A 78 9.75 -7.47 -1.34
N GLU A 79 8.76 -8.08 -1.97
CA GLU A 79 8.93 -9.13 -2.96
C GLU A 79 8.18 -8.75 -4.24
N THR A 80 8.75 -9.09 -5.38
CA THR A 80 8.14 -8.84 -6.69
C THR A 80 7.96 -10.18 -7.39
N ASP A 81 6.72 -10.53 -7.67
CA ASP A 81 6.37 -11.77 -8.37
C ASP A 81 4.97 -11.67 -8.99
N ASP A 82 4.58 -12.65 -9.80
CA ASP A 82 3.19 -12.82 -10.22
C ASP A 82 2.39 -13.69 -9.22
N CYS A 83 1.06 -13.83 -9.43
CA CYS A 83 0.23 -14.58 -8.49
C CYS A 83 0.57 -16.07 -8.47
N GLN A 84 1.01 -16.63 -9.60
CA GLN A 84 1.43 -18.02 -9.65
C GLN A 84 2.71 -18.21 -8.82
N GLY A 85 3.70 -17.35 -9.00
CA GLY A 85 4.93 -17.35 -8.21
C GLY A 85 4.63 -17.25 -6.72
N PHE A 86 3.80 -16.29 -6.31
CA PHE A 86 3.40 -16.15 -4.90
C PHE A 86 2.62 -17.35 -4.35
N ALA A 87 1.85 -18.06 -5.17
CA ALA A 87 1.06 -19.21 -4.76
C ALA A 87 1.86 -20.54 -4.73
N THR A 88 2.93 -20.66 -5.53
CA THR A 88 3.59 -21.94 -5.79
C THR A 88 5.07 -21.99 -5.44
N ASP A 89 5.77 -20.86 -5.37
CA ASP A 89 7.19 -20.83 -5.05
C ASP A 89 7.41 -21.17 -3.56
N LEU A 90 8.34 -22.11 -3.31
CA LEU A 90 8.78 -22.51 -1.98
C LEU A 90 9.37 -21.34 -1.18
N LYS A 91 9.90 -20.31 -1.87
CA LYS A 91 10.39 -19.07 -1.25
C LYS A 91 9.36 -18.41 -0.34
N TYR A 92 8.07 -18.50 -0.67
CA TYR A 92 7.00 -17.81 0.07
C TYR A 92 6.19 -18.72 0.98
N SER A 93 6.39 -20.04 0.92
CA SER A 93 5.64 -21.03 1.69
C SER A 93 5.74 -20.82 3.21
N GLY A 94 6.87 -20.32 3.72
CA GLY A 94 7.05 -20.00 5.14
C GLY A 94 6.37 -18.71 5.60
N ARG A 95 5.90 -17.87 4.67
CA ARG A 95 5.33 -16.53 4.97
C ARG A 95 3.81 -16.53 5.09
N ASN A 96 3.14 -17.55 4.56
CA ASN A 96 1.67 -17.71 4.63
C ASN A 96 0.90 -16.46 4.16
N TYR A 97 1.24 -15.91 2.99
CA TYR A 97 0.56 -14.71 2.47
C TYR A 97 -0.92 -14.93 2.12
N GLY A 98 -1.44 -16.17 2.16
CA GLY A 98 -2.84 -16.47 1.89
C GLY A 98 -3.23 -16.47 0.41
N ILE A 99 -2.24 -16.50 -0.49
CA ILE A 99 -2.46 -16.60 -1.94
C ILE A 99 -2.51 -18.08 -2.30
N ASN A 100 -3.70 -18.58 -2.66
CA ASN A 100 -3.93 -19.98 -3.02
C ASN A 100 -3.62 -20.24 -4.50
N THR A 101 -3.39 -21.50 -4.86
CA THR A 101 -3.27 -21.88 -6.28
C THR A 101 -4.60 -21.71 -7.01
N CYS A 102 -4.53 -21.37 -8.31
CA CYS A 102 -5.71 -21.15 -9.14
C CYS A 102 -5.92 -22.33 -10.12
N PRO A 103 -6.86 -23.26 -9.86
CA PRO A 103 -7.05 -24.42 -10.73
C PRO A 103 -7.73 -24.09 -12.07
N SER A 104 -8.42 -22.95 -12.17
CA SER A 104 -9.09 -22.50 -13.40
C SER A 104 -8.14 -21.90 -14.43
N ILE A 105 -6.90 -21.57 -14.05
CA ILE A 105 -5.92 -20.94 -14.92
C ILE A 105 -4.67 -21.81 -15.00
N THR A 106 -4.29 -22.19 -16.22
CA THR A 106 -3.01 -22.86 -16.48
C THR A 106 -2.03 -21.86 -17.06
N CYS A 107 -0.94 -21.61 -16.36
CA CYS A 107 0.13 -20.77 -16.87
C CYS A 107 1.08 -21.62 -17.71
N ALA A 108 1.42 -21.16 -18.91
CA ALA A 108 2.53 -21.74 -19.64
C ALA A 108 3.80 -21.43 -18.86
N SER A 109 4.46 -22.46 -18.33
CA SER A 109 5.79 -22.27 -17.72
C SER A 109 6.68 -21.56 -18.74
N ALA A 110 7.35 -20.49 -18.31
CA ALA A 110 8.37 -19.86 -19.13
C ALA A 110 9.32 -20.94 -19.69
N PRO A 111 9.76 -20.84 -20.95
CA PRO A 111 10.71 -21.81 -21.50
C PRO A 111 11.94 -21.81 -20.60
N THR A 112 12.16 -22.91 -19.89
CA THR A 112 13.42 -23.16 -19.18
C THR A 112 14.50 -23.18 -20.24
N THR A 113 15.32 -22.13 -20.28
CA THR A 113 16.50 -22.06 -21.14
C THR A 113 17.39 -23.27 -20.80
N PRO A 114 17.81 -24.07 -21.79
CA PRO A 114 18.65 -25.26 -21.58
C PRO A 114 20.04 -24.92 -21.06
#